data_AF-A0A1G9PCS1-F1
#
_entry.id   AF-A0A1G9PCS1-F1
#
_cell.length_a   1.000
_cell.length_b   1.000
_cell.length_c   1.000
_cell.angle_alpha   90.00
_cell.angle_beta   90.00
_cell.angle_gamma   90.00
#
_symmetry.space_group_name_H-M   'P 1'
#
loop_
_entity.id
_entity.type
_entity.pdbx_description
1 polymer ?
#
loop_
_entity_poly.entity_id
_entity_poly.type
_entity_poly.pdbx_seq_one_letter_code
_entity_poly.pdbx_strand_id
1 'polypeptide(L)'
;MRYLPTAFAQLAFAWKLYNYALDGNIDFGKLDIPVTFQEDGQILVLPDRIFDNENDFILAFQNQLCVAFGAAAITLNRSREEAGITLPDPIQSEQDQCVALTYQIRNAFAHDISEPKWDLRKKRYAREYEFGGIRVDLRNVGDKAFEYQDIGGPDVLFRIREYAEASLFAELR
;
A
#
# COMPACT_ATOMS: atom_id res chain seq x y z
N MET A 1 -4.21 -12.64 -11.76
CA MET A 1 -3.30 -11.87 -10.88
C MET A 1 -2.07 -11.31 -11.60
N ARG A 2 -2.24 -10.65 -12.75
CA ARG A 2 -1.09 -10.23 -13.61
C ARG A 2 -0.18 -9.20 -12.94
N TYR A 3 -0.75 -8.27 -12.17
CA TYR A 3 -0.04 -7.09 -11.67
C TYR A 3 0.40 -7.18 -10.20
N LEU A 4 0.03 -8.24 -9.49
CA LEU A 4 0.39 -8.42 -8.09
C LEU A 4 1.91 -8.42 -7.85
N PRO A 5 2.73 -9.16 -8.66
CA PRO A 5 4.18 -9.10 -8.50
C PRO A 5 4.75 -7.69 -8.75
N THR A 6 4.26 -7.01 -9.79
CA THR A 6 4.70 -5.65 -10.13
C THR A 6 4.36 -4.64 -9.04
N ALA A 7 3.16 -4.69 -8.48
CA ALA A 7 2.75 -3.76 -7.42
C ALA A 7 3.60 -3.91 -6.15
N PHE A 8 3.92 -5.15 -5.76
CA PHE A 8 4.79 -5.39 -4.60
C PHE A 8 6.27 -5.12 -4.89
N ALA A 9 6.72 -5.30 -6.14
CA ALA A 9 8.04 -4.86 -6.55
C ALA A 9 8.18 -3.34 -6.46
N GLN A 10 7.13 -2.59 -6.84
CA GLN A 10 7.08 -1.13 -6.69
C GLN A 10 7.09 -0.70 -5.22
N LEU A 11 6.32 -1.37 -4.36
CA LEU A 11 6.39 -1.11 -2.91
C LEU A 11 7.79 -1.38 -2.34
N ALA A 12 8.41 -2.50 -2.69
CA ALA A 12 9.78 -2.80 -2.25
C ALA A 12 10.79 -1.78 -2.78
N PHE A 13 10.63 -1.31 -4.03
CA PHE A 13 11.46 -0.26 -4.60
C PHE A 13 11.27 1.07 -3.87
N ALA A 14 10.02 1.46 -3.56
CA ALA A 14 9.74 2.69 -2.82
C ALA A 14 10.37 2.68 -1.41
N TRP A 15 10.34 1.54 -0.72
CA TRP A 15 11.05 1.38 0.56
C TRP A 15 12.56 1.58 0.41
N LYS A 16 13.17 0.96 -0.62
CA LYS A 16 14.60 1.12 -0.89
C LYS A 16 14.95 2.57 -1.21
N LEU A 17 14.14 3.22 -2.05
CA LEU A 17 14.34 4.59 -2.46
C LEU A 17 14.23 5.56 -1.27
N TYR A 18 13.24 5.37 -0.40
CA TYR A 18 13.07 6.15 0.82
C TYR A 18 14.28 6.01 1.77
N ASN A 19 14.74 4.78 2.03
CA ASN A 19 15.93 4.57 2.86
C ASN A 19 17.20 5.14 2.22
N TYR A 20 17.38 4.95 0.91
CA TYR A 20 18.52 5.51 0.18
C TYR A 20 18.54 7.05 0.26
N ALA A 21 17.37 7.69 0.24
CA ALA A 21 17.22 9.13 0.46
C ALA A 21 17.57 9.55 1.90
N LEU A 22 17.06 8.82 2.91
CA LEU A 22 17.36 9.07 4.33
C LEU A 22 18.86 8.98 4.64
N ASP A 23 19.58 8.09 3.95
CA ASP A 23 21.03 7.93 4.07
C ASP A 23 21.83 9.05 3.37
N GLY A 24 21.16 10.06 2.79
CA GLY A 24 21.79 11.21 2.13
C GLY A 24 22.38 10.90 0.75
N ASN A 25 22.00 9.79 0.13
CA ASN A 25 22.61 9.35 -1.14
C ASN A 25 21.98 9.98 -2.39
N ILE A 26 21.00 10.87 -2.24
CA ILE A 26 20.34 11.53 -3.37
C ILE A 26 20.81 12.98 -3.45
N ASP A 27 21.34 13.33 -4.62
CA ASP A 27 21.79 14.67 -4.95
C ASP A 27 20.60 15.54 -5.38
N PHE A 28 20.17 16.42 -4.48
CA PHE A 28 19.04 17.33 -4.68
C PHE A 28 19.17 18.16 -5.96
N GLY A 29 20.35 18.73 -6.21
CA GLY A 29 20.60 19.60 -7.36
C GLY A 29 20.56 18.88 -8.70
N LYS A 30 20.57 17.54 -8.70
CA LYS A 30 20.47 16.71 -9.90
C LYS A 30 19.08 16.13 -10.12
N LEU A 31 18.25 15.99 -9.09
CA LEU A 31 16.90 15.45 -9.23
C LEU A 31 15.86 16.54 -9.50
N ASP A 32 15.96 17.68 -8.82
CA ASP A 32 15.04 18.82 -8.99
C ASP A 32 15.55 19.76 -10.09
N ILE A 33 15.53 19.25 -11.32
CA ILE A 33 15.95 19.96 -12.54
C ILE A 33 14.78 20.09 -13.51
N PRO A 34 14.79 21.09 -14.40
CA PRO A 34 13.76 21.22 -15.43
C PRO A 34 13.68 19.96 -16.30
N VAL A 35 12.48 19.40 -16.43
CA VAL A 35 12.21 18.26 -17.31
C VAL A 35 11.17 18.68 -18.35
N THR A 36 11.52 18.50 -19.62
CA THR A 36 10.58 18.62 -20.74
C THR A 36 10.44 17.26 -21.41
N PHE A 37 9.22 16.76 -21.47
CA PHE A 37 8.87 15.54 -22.18
C PHE A 37 8.25 15.90 -23.53
N GLN A 38 8.75 15.31 -24.61
CA GLN A 38 8.23 15.49 -25.97
C GLN A 38 8.06 14.12 -26.65
N GLU A 39 6.82 13.71 -26.86
CA GLU A 39 6.49 12.48 -27.59
C GLU A 39 5.14 12.66 -28.31
N ASP A 40 5.01 12.10 -29.53
CA ASP A 40 3.79 12.11 -30.35
C ASP A 40 3.06 13.46 -30.47
N GLY A 41 3.82 14.56 -30.58
CA GLY A 41 3.28 15.91 -30.72
C GLY A 41 2.73 16.52 -29.42
N GLN A 42 2.92 15.86 -28.28
CA GLN A 42 2.63 16.40 -26.96
C GLN A 42 3.91 16.95 -26.32
N ILE A 43 3.78 18.10 -25.64
CA ILE A 43 4.85 18.71 -24.86
C ILE A 43 4.35 18.86 -23.43
N LEU A 44 5.04 18.23 -22.48
CA LEU A 44 4.87 18.45 -21.05
C LEU A 44 6.12 19.14 -20.51
N VAL A 45 5.96 20.32 -19.94
CA VAL A 45 7.02 21.06 -19.24
C VAL A 45 6.71 21.01 -17.75
N LEU A 46 7.57 20.36 -16.97
CA LEU A 46 7.47 20.37 -15.52
C LEU A 46 8.10 21.66 -14.96
N PRO A 47 7.70 22.12 -13.76
CA PRO A 47 8.34 23.26 -13.12
C PRO A 47 9.84 23.07 -12.95
N ASP A 48 10.60 24.16 -13.04
CA ASP A 48 12.07 24.13 -12.93
C ASP A 48 12.56 23.61 -11.57
N ARG A 49 11.77 23.87 -10.52
CA ARG A 49 11.93 23.35 -9.16
C ARG A 49 10.58 23.07 -8.53
N ILE A 50 10.48 21.98 -7.79
CA ILE A 50 9.28 21.60 -7.05
C ILE A 50 9.50 21.50 -5.53
N PHE A 51 10.74 21.68 -5.05
CA PHE A 51 11.09 21.59 -3.63
C PHE A 51 11.90 22.81 -3.17
N ASP A 52 11.65 23.27 -1.94
CA ASP A 52 12.39 24.41 -1.37
C ASP A 52 13.65 23.94 -0.64
N ASN A 53 13.62 22.75 -0.05
CA ASN A 53 14.72 22.21 0.74
C ASN A 53 14.77 20.66 0.77
N GLU A 54 15.85 20.10 1.34
CA GLU A 54 16.05 18.64 1.43
C GLU A 54 14.96 17.91 2.24
N ASN A 55 14.29 18.56 3.21
CA ASN A 55 13.23 17.90 3.96
C ASN A 55 11.98 17.67 3.10
N ASP A 56 11.65 18.61 2.21
CA ASP A 56 10.51 18.45 1.28
C ASP A 56 10.72 17.23 0.37
N PHE A 57 12.00 16.95 0.08
CA PHE A 57 12.43 15.83 -0.72
C PHE A 57 12.25 14.49 0.01
N ILE A 58 12.66 14.41 1.28
CA ILE A 58 12.38 13.25 2.13
C ILE A 58 10.87 13.02 2.27
N LEU A 59 10.10 14.09 2.42
CA LEU A 59 8.65 14.03 2.47
C LEU A 59 8.07 13.49 1.15
N ALA A 60 8.61 13.88 -0.01
CA ALA A 60 8.18 13.34 -1.30
C ALA A 60 8.42 11.83 -1.41
N PHE A 61 9.57 11.31 -0.93
CA PHE A 61 9.80 9.87 -0.89
C PHE A 61 8.90 9.14 0.10
N GLN A 62 8.61 9.73 1.25
CA GLN A 62 7.66 9.19 2.20
C GLN A 62 6.25 9.11 1.60
N ASN A 63 5.83 10.15 0.88
CA ASN A 63 4.54 10.18 0.18
C ASN A 63 4.51 9.14 -0.95
N GLN A 64 5.59 9.03 -1.73
CA GLN A 64 5.72 8.02 -2.77
C GLN A 64 5.62 6.60 -2.19
N LEU A 65 6.20 6.38 -1.01
CA LEU A 65 6.08 5.13 -0.29
C LEU A 65 4.65 4.85 0.15
N CYS A 66 3.96 5.85 0.70
CA CYS A 66 2.53 5.75 1.07
C CYS A 66 1.67 5.38 -0.14
N VAL A 67 1.88 6.05 -1.28
CA VAL A 67 1.19 5.77 -2.55
C VAL A 67 1.47 4.35 -3.04
N ALA A 68 2.73 3.91 -3.03
CA ALA A 68 3.11 2.56 -3.45
C ALA A 68 2.48 1.48 -2.53
N PHE A 69 2.38 1.75 -1.23
CA PHE A 69 1.74 0.85 -0.27
C PHE A 69 0.24 0.73 -0.54
N GLY A 70 -0.45 1.87 -0.72
CA GLY A 70 -1.86 1.90 -1.08
C GLY A 70 -2.13 1.16 -2.39
N ALA A 71 -1.32 1.40 -3.43
CA ALA A 71 -1.42 0.71 -4.71
C ALA A 71 -1.23 -0.81 -4.56
N ALA A 72 -0.27 -1.27 -3.75
CA ALA A 72 -0.06 -2.69 -3.48
C ALA A 72 -1.25 -3.32 -2.72
N ALA A 73 -1.80 -2.65 -1.71
CA ALA A 73 -2.98 -3.11 -0.97
C ALA A 73 -4.24 -3.20 -1.86
N ILE A 74 -4.47 -2.18 -2.69
CA ILE A 74 -5.56 -2.18 -3.69
C ILE A 74 -5.38 -3.34 -4.66
N THR A 75 -4.16 -3.56 -5.17
CA THR A 75 -3.85 -4.64 -6.13
C THR A 75 -4.03 -6.03 -5.50
N LEU A 76 -3.66 -6.19 -4.22
CA LEU A 76 -3.87 -7.43 -3.48
C LEU A 76 -5.37 -7.74 -3.34
N ASN A 77 -6.17 -6.76 -2.92
CA ASN A 77 -7.62 -6.93 -2.86
C ASN A 77 -8.21 -7.21 -4.26
N ARG A 78 -7.72 -6.55 -5.31
CA ARG A 78 -8.19 -6.80 -6.67
C ARG A 78 -7.86 -8.22 -7.14
N SER A 79 -6.69 -8.75 -6.77
CA SER A 79 -6.27 -10.11 -7.11
C SER A 79 -7.20 -11.16 -6.51
N ARG A 80 -7.71 -10.92 -5.29
CA ARG A 80 -8.78 -11.72 -4.69
C ARG A 80 -10.06 -11.71 -5.54
N GLU A 81 -10.48 -10.55 -6.04
CA GLU A 81 -11.68 -10.44 -6.89
C GLU A 81 -11.51 -11.16 -8.23
N GLU A 82 -10.33 -11.04 -8.85
CA GLU A 82 -9.99 -11.77 -10.07
C GLU A 82 -9.99 -13.29 -9.86
N ALA A 83 -9.67 -13.74 -8.65
CA ALA A 83 -9.72 -15.13 -8.23
C ALA A 83 -11.15 -15.63 -7.93
N GLY A 84 -12.18 -14.77 -8.05
CA GLY A 84 -13.57 -15.13 -7.73
C GLY A 84 -13.87 -15.28 -6.23
N ILE A 85 -12.93 -14.89 -5.37
CA ILE A 85 -13.10 -14.98 -3.92
C ILE A 85 -13.92 -13.78 -3.45
N THR A 86 -15.07 -14.01 -2.83
CA THR A 86 -15.96 -12.94 -2.34
C THR A 86 -15.55 -12.43 -0.96
N LEU A 87 -16.14 -11.30 -0.52
CA LEU A 87 -16.01 -10.90 0.87
C LEU A 87 -16.83 -11.88 1.73
N PRO A 88 -16.21 -12.54 2.73
CA PRO A 88 -16.90 -13.52 3.56
C PRO A 88 -18.00 -12.86 4.38
N ASP A 89 -19.10 -13.53 4.65
CA ASP A 89 -20.12 -13.09 5.61
C ASP A 89 -20.86 -14.31 6.15
N PRO A 90 -20.56 -14.80 7.37
CA PRO A 90 -19.66 -14.24 8.38
C PRO A 90 -18.15 -14.45 8.10
N ILE A 91 -17.27 -13.75 8.85
CA ILE A 91 -15.81 -13.98 8.85
C ILE A 91 -15.48 -15.05 9.90
N GLN A 92 -15.09 -16.26 9.48
CA GLN A 92 -14.89 -17.42 10.36
C GLN A 92 -13.49 -18.03 10.26
N SER A 93 -13.02 -18.31 9.05
CA SER A 93 -11.74 -19.00 8.81
C SER A 93 -10.54 -18.04 8.80
N GLU A 94 -9.32 -18.58 8.86
CA GLU A 94 -8.11 -17.77 8.63
C GLU A 94 -8.10 -17.12 7.23
N GLN A 95 -8.59 -17.83 6.21
CA GLN A 95 -8.74 -17.30 4.85
C GLN A 95 -9.73 -16.13 4.83
N ASP A 96 -10.87 -16.25 5.52
CA ASP A 96 -11.85 -15.17 5.65
C ASP A 96 -11.24 -13.93 6.31
N GLN A 97 -10.43 -14.14 7.35
CA GLN A 97 -9.76 -13.08 8.07
C GLN A 97 -8.72 -12.39 7.20
N CYS A 98 -7.91 -13.15 6.43
CA CYS A 98 -7.00 -12.58 5.44
C CYS A 98 -7.73 -11.72 4.41
N VAL A 99 -8.82 -12.25 3.85
CA VAL A 99 -9.65 -11.52 2.87
C VAL A 99 -10.21 -10.24 3.47
N ALA A 100 -10.80 -10.33 4.67
CA ALA A 100 -11.44 -9.19 5.30
C ALA A 100 -10.43 -8.13 5.76
N LEU A 101 -9.25 -8.52 6.26
CA LEU A 101 -8.19 -7.57 6.62
C LEU A 101 -7.63 -6.89 5.37
N THR A 102 -7.34 -7.65 4.31
CA THR A 102 -6.90 -7.10 3.00
C THR A 102 -7.88 -6.07 2.48
N TYR A 103 -9.18 -6.34 2.58
CA TYR A 103 -10.23 -5.40 2.21
C TYR A 103 -10.23 -4.14 3.08
N GLN A 104 -10.04 -4.25 4.41
CA GLN A 104 -9.97 -3.09 5.29
C GLN A 104 -8.75 -2.20 5.03
N ILE A 105 -7.57 -2.80 4.83
CA ILE A 105 -6.37 -2.05 4.46
C ILE A 105 -6.61 -1.33 3.14
N ARG A 106 -7.15 -2.02 2.12
CA ARG A 106 -7.55 -1.37 0.86
C ARG A 106 -8.54 -0.21 1.10
N ASN A 107 -9.52 -0.39 1.99
CA ASN A 107 -10.53 0.64 2.26
C ASN A 107 -9.90 1.90 2.85
N ALA A 108 -8.86 1.76 3.67
CA ALA A 108 -8.18 2.90 4.26
C ALA A 108 -7.53 3.85 3.23
N PHE A 109 -7.11 3.30 2.08
CA PHE A 109 -6.48 4.05 0.99
C PHE A 109 -7.46 4.40 -0.15
N ALA A 110 -8.73 3.99 -0.06
CA ALA A 110 -9.67 4.09 -1.18
C ALA A 110 -10.23 5.51 -1.39
N HIS A 111 -10.22 6.34 -0.35
CA HIS A 111 -10.81 7.67 -0.37
C HIS A 111 -9.77 8.79 -0.47
N ASP A 112 -8.59 8.57 0.12
CA ASP A 112 -7.45 9.47 0.06
C ASP A 112 -6.17 8.64 0.14
N ILE A 113 -5.33 8.73 -0.90
CA ILE A 113 -4.07 7.97 -0.98
C ILE A 113 -2.91 8.71 -0.32
N SER A 114 -3.03 10.04 -0.18
CA SER A 114 -2.02 10.91 0.42
C SER A 114 -2.22 11.00 1.93
N GLU A 115 -3.46 10.94 2.40
CA GLU A 115 -3.83 10.90 3.82
C GLU A 115 -4.80 9.74 4.13
N PRO A 116 -4.33 8.48 4.04
CA PRO A 116 -5.18 7.31 4.26
C PRO A 116 -5.75 7.28 5.69
N LYS A 117 -7.00 6.87 5.82
CA LYS A 117 -7.74 6.81 7.10
C LYS A 117 -8.55 5.54 7.20
N TRP A 118 -8.60 4.92 8.38
CA TRP A 118 -9.47 3.77 8.60
C TRP A 118 -10.94 4.15 8.37
N ASP A 119 -11.70 3.25 7.73
CA ASP A 119 -13.14 3.41 7.52
C ASP A 119 -13.87 2.13 7.94
N LEU A 120 -14.11 2.00 9.25
CA LEU A 120 -14.73 0.83 9.88
C LEU A 120 -16.21 1.01 10.20
N ARG A 121 -17.00 1.60 9.29
CA ARG A 121 -18.46 1.83 9.49
C ARG A 121 -19.25 0.57 9.86
N LYS A 122 -18.84 -0.59 9.34
CA LYS A 122 -19.50 -1.87 9.64
C LYS A 122 -18.80 -2.53 10.83
N LYS A 123 -19.51 -2.64 11.97
CA LYS A 123 -18.99 -3.20 13.24
C LYS A 123 -18.27 -4.55 13.11
N ARG A 124 -18.67 -5.40 12.17
CA ARG A 124 -18.03 -6.71 11.91
C ARG A 124 -16.56 -6.65 11.51
N TYR A 125 -16.06 -5.48 11.07
CA TYR A 125 -14.66 -5.28 10.71
C TYR A 125 -13.83 -4.67 11.85
N ALA A 126 -14.46 -4.14 12.89
CA ALA A 126 -13.78 -3.72 14.12
C ALA A 126 -13.54 -4.95 15.01
N ARG A 127 -12.50 -5.72 14.68
CA ARG A 127 -12.18 -7.00 15.33
C ARG A 127 -10.68 -7.25 15.33
N GLU A 128 -10.29 -8.29 16.06
CA GLU A 128 -8.99 -8.92 15.90
C GLU A 128 -9.03 -9.86 14.69
N TYR A 129 -7.96 -9.80 13.90
CA TYR A 129 -7.68 -10.64 12.75
C TYR A 129 -6.45 -11.49 13.07
N GLU A 130 -6.56 -12.80 12.89
CA GLU A 130 -5.48 -13.75 13.12
C GLU A 130 -5.45 -14.79 11.99
N PHE A 131 -4.32 -14.88 11.28
CA PHE A 131 -4.09 -15.86 10.20
C PHE A 131 -2.60 -15.92 9.87
N GLY A 132 -2.06 -17.10 9.51
CA GLY A 132 -0.68 -17.20 9.02
C GLY A 132 0.40 -16.61 9.94
N GLY A 133 0.18 -16.61 11.26
CA GLY A 133 1.06 -15.97 12.25
C GLY A 133 1.03 -14.43 12.26
N ILE A 134 0.08 -13.81 11.56
CA ILE A 134 -0.21 -12.38 11.59
C ILE A 134 -1.35 -12.16 12.60
N ARG A 135 -1.21 -11.13 13.45
CA ARG A 135 -2.24 -10.70 14.39
C ARG A 135 -2.41 -9.19 14.30
N VAL A 136 -3.61 -8.73 13.99
CA VAL A 136 -3.95 -7.29 13.82
C VAL A 136 -5.23 -6.98 14.58
N ASP A 137 -5.19 -5.97 15.45
CA ASP A 137 -6.36 -5.55 16.23
C ASP A 137 -6.94 -4.23 15.72
N LEU A 138 -8.08 -4.30 15.03
CA LEU A 138 -8.80 -3.14 14.53
C LEU A 138 -10.00 -2.75 15.41
N ARG A 139 -10.15 -3.29 16.61
CA ARG A 139 -11.32 -3.00 17.48
C ARG A 139 -11.46 -1.53 17.83
N ASN A 140 -10.35 -0.81 17.94
CA ASN A 140 -10.30 0.55 18.49
C ASN A 140 -9.65 1.59 17.56
N VAL A 141 -9.44 1.27 16.28
CA VAL A 141 -8.80 2.24 15.35
C VAL A 141 -9.77 3.34 14.88
N GLY A 142 -11.08 3.10 14.91
CA GLY A 142 -12.08 4.12 14.56
C GLY A 142 -11.90 4.67 13.14
N ASP A 143 -11.81 5.99 13.03
CA ASP A 143 -11.61 6.77 11.80
C ASP A 143 -10.25 7.48 11.74
N LYS A 144 -9.28 7.03 12.56
CA LYS A 144 -7.96 7.66 12.62
C LYS A 144 -7.19 7.50 11.30
N ALA A 145 -6.14 8.33 11.14
CA ALA A 145 -5.15 8.15 10.08
C ALA A 145 -4.52 6.76 10.14
N PHE A 146 -4.37 6.12 8.98
CA PHE A 146 -3.72 4.83 8.87
C PHE A 146 -2.24 4.97 9.23
N GLU A 147 -1.77 4.12 10.14
CA GLU A 147 -0.35 4.00 10.48
C GLU A 147 0.09 2.56 10.24
N TYR A 148 1.32 2.34 9.77
CA TYR A 148 1.83 0.98 9.54
C TYR A 148 1.81 0.13 10.82
N GLN A 149 1.95 0.77 11.99
CA GLN A 149 1.89 0.14 13.30
C GLN A 149 0.51 -0.44 13.62
N ASP A 150 -0.57 0.07 13.00
CA ASP A 150 -1.93 -0.45 13.19
C ASP A 150 -2.06 -1.90 12.73
N ILE A 151 -1.27 -2.28 11.74
CA ILE A 151 -1.21 -3.66 11.23
C ILE A 151 0.00 -4.43 11.79
N GLY A 152 0.78 -3.86 12.71
CA GLY A 152 1.95 -4.50 13.30
C GLY A 152 3.28 -4.19 12.61
N GLY A 153 3.31 -3.32 11.61
CA GLY A 153 4.52 -2.86 10.96
C GLY A 153 4.45 -2.86 9.42
N PRO A 154 5.47 -2.27 8.77
CA PRO A 154 5.50 -2.11 7.32
C PRO A 154 5.65 -3.42 6.53
N ASP A 155 6.23 -4.46 7.15
CA ASP A 155 6.42 -5.79 6.54
C ASP A 155 5.11 -6.58 6.43
N VAL A 156 4.10 -6.25 7.24
CA VAL A 156 2.89 -7.07 7.36
C VAL A 156 2.14 -7.19 6.05
N LEU A 157 2.10 -6.15 5.21
CA LEU A 157 1.46 -6.26 3.89
C LEU A 157 2.15 -7.31 2.98
N PHE A 158 3.48 -7.46 3.06
CA PHE A 158 4.21 -8.51 2.33
C PHE A 158 3.84 -9.90 2.86
N ARG A 159 3.74 -10.05 4.17
CA ARG A 159 3.33 -11.30 4.82
C ARG A 159 1.88 -11.68 4.48
N ILE A 160 0.96 -10.70 4.42
CA ILE A 160 -0.42 -10.92 3.96
C ILE A 160 -0.41 -11.42 2.51
N ARG A 161 0.38 -10.82 1.62
CA ARG A 161 0.51 -11.31 0.24
C ARG A 161 1.02 -12.75 0.20
N GLU A 162 2.08 -13.07 0.95
CA GLU A 162 2.65 -14.42 0.97
C GLU A 162 1.63 -15.47 1.44
N TYR A 163 0.88 -15.15 2.51
CA TYR A 163 -0.21 -16.00 2.96
C TYR A 163 -1.32 -16.12 1.90
N ALA A 164 -1.74 -15.01 1.28
CA ALA A 164 -2.77 -15.04 0.24
C ALA A 164 -2.34 -15.89 -0.97
N GLU A 165 -1.09 -15.78 -1.39
CA GLU A 165 -0.55 -16.61 -2.47
C GLU A 165 -0.50 -18.10 -2.12
N ALA A 166 -0.14 -18.43 -0.88
CA ALA A 166 -0.04 -19.82 -0.41
C ALA A 166 -1.40 -20.46 -0.09
N SER A 167 -2.40 -19.66 0.32
CA SER A 167 -3.64 -20.18 0.92
C SER A 167 -4.92 -19.75 0.22
N LEU A 168 -4.90 -18.67 -0.57
CA LEU A 168 -6.07 -18.19 -1.34
C LEU A 168 -5.90 -18.45 -2.84
N PHE A 169 -4.66 -18.33 -3.35
CA PHE A 169 -4.39 -18.38 -4.79
C PHE A 169 -3.64 -19.64 -5.23
N ALA A 170 -3.45 -20.61 -4.34
CA ALA A 170 -2.65 -21.82 -4.60
C ALA A 170 -3.12 -22.60 -5.83
N GLU A 171 -4.43 -22.67 -6.07
CA GLU A 171 -5.05 -23.40 -7.18
C GLU A 171 -5.06 -22.60 -8.50
N LEU A 172 -4.65 -21.33 -8.47
CA LEU A 172 -4.61 -20.42 -9.63
C LEU A 172 -3.19 -20.25 -10.21
N ARG A 173 -2.22 -21.02 -9.71
CA ARG A 173 -0.83 -21.03 -10.16
C ARG A 173 -0.58 -22.05 -11.27
#